data_AF-A0A6G9XRJ1-F1
#
_entry.id   AF-A0A6G9XRJ1-F1
#
_cell.length_a   1.000
_cell.length_b   1.000
_cell.length_c   1.000
_cell.angle_alpha   90.00
_cell.angle_beta   90.00
_cell.angle_gamma   90.00
#
_symmetry.space_group_name_H-M   'P 1'
#
loop_
_entity.id
_entity.type
_entity.pdbx_description
1 polymer ?
#
loop_
_entity_poly.entity_id
_entity_poly.type
_entity_poly.pdbx_seq_one_letter_code
_entity_poly.pdbx_strand_id
1 'polypeptide(L)'
;MRKPRFHRRRVLAATFPIGIAAALFGATGCGSESSGDAPDPATAATTSAAVRVELHQTGGIAGVHDIYTVDSALADQRRGQLFDLVGSQQFRSLDDSYLGPDECLDQFYYEVVVTYADNTTKNVNTDDCSQAPQLLTDVRALTKQIGVQTNHR
;
A
#
# COMPACT_ATOMS: atom_id res chain seq x y z
N MET A 1 16.49 29.26 25.89
CA MET A 1 17.10 27.98 25.43
C MET A 1 17.17 27.00 26.59
N ARG A 2 16.33 25.96 26.60
CA ARG A 2 16.39 24.85 27.57
C ARG A 2 16.11 23.55 26.81
N LYS A 3 17.10 22.64 26.75
CA LYS A 3 16.96 21.27 26.23
C LYS A 3 16.51 20.33 27.36
N PRO A 4 15.55 19.43 27.11
CA PRO A 4 15.47 18.15 27.80
C PRO A 4 15.62 17.00 26.79
N ARG A 5 16.74 16.26 26.83
CA ARG A 5 16.92 14.95 27.50
C ARG A 5 16.06 13.83 26.90
N PHE A 6 16.64 13.16 25.91
CA PHE A 6 16.22 11.85 25.41
C PHE A 6 16.22 10.81 26.54
N HIS A 7 15.12 10.06 26.68
CA HIS A 7 15.10 8.82 27.43
C HIS A 7 14.90 7.67 26.44
N ARG A 8 15.98 6.92 26.22
CA ARG A 8 15.96 5.60 25.60
C ARG A 8 15.20 4.66 26.54
N ARG A 9 14.09 4.09 26.09
CA ARG A 9 13.57 2.84 26.68
C ARG A 9 13.86 1.70 25.71
N ARG A 10 14.67 0.79 26.22
CA ARG A 10 15.07 -0.47 25.61
C ARG A 10 14.11 -1.57 26.04
N VAL A 11 13.80 -2.44 25.08
CA VAL A 11 13.67 -3.91 25.17
C VAL A 11 12.46 -4.44 25.94
N LEU A 12 11.66 -5.26 25.25
CA LEU A 12 11.42 -6.66 25.64
C LEU A 12 10.78 -7.41 24.46
N ALA A 13 11.57 -8.29 23.85
CA ALA A 13 11.12 -9.32 22.93
C ALA A 13 10.22 -10.30 23.70
N ALA A 14 9.02 -10.56 23.20
CA ALA A 14 8.14 -11.58 23.73
C ALA A 14 8.19 -12.81 22.82
N THR A 15 8.68 -13.88 23.43
CA THR A 15 9.04 -15.19 22.92
C THR A 15 7.81 -16.00 22.49
N PHE A 16 7.92 -16.67 21.35
CA PHE A 16 7.01 -17.72 20.88
C PHE A 16 6.94 -18.92 21.84
N PRO A 17 5.77 -19.53 22.05
CA PRO A 17 5.67 -20.94 22.39
C PRO A 17 5.21 -21.79 21.20
N ILE A 18 6.08 -22.73 20.85
CA ILE A 18 5.84 -23.91 20.03
C ILE A 18 4.87 -24.83 20.79
N GLY A 19 3.72 -25.16 20.18
CA GLY A 19 2.79 -26.15 20.67
C GLY A 19 2.73 -27.34 19.72
N ILE A 20 3.47 -28.40 20.02
CA ILE A 20 3.34 -29.73 19.41
C ILE A 20 2.23 -30.46 20.15
N ALA A 21 1.15 -30.84 19.46
CA ALA A 21 0.17 -31.79 19.97
C ALA A 21 0.01 -32.92 18.95
N ALA A 22 0.64 -34.06 19.27
CA ALA A 22 0.41 -35.33 18.62
C ALA A 22 -0.81 -36.01 19.27
N ALA A 23 -1.78 -36.42 18.45
CA ALA A 23 -2.81 -37.37 18.87
C ALA A 23 -3.00 -38.41 17.75
N LEU A 24 -2.51 -39.62 18.03
CA LEU A 24 -2.87 -40.86 17.35
C LEU A 24 -4.22 -41.36 17.88
N PHE A 25 -5.13 -41.76 16.99
CA PHE A 25 -6.26 -42.72 17.10
C PHE A 25 -7.15 -42.39 15.89
N GLY A 26 -7.41 -43.20 14.86
CA GLY A 26 -7.51 -44.65 14.73
C GLY A 26 -8.88 -44.93 14.12
N ALA A 27 -8.98 -45.28 12.83
CA ALA A 27 -10.15 -45.92 12.23
C ALA A 27 -9.84 -46.43 10.81
N THR A 28 -9.73 -47.74 10.70
CA THR A 28 -9.72 -48.50 9.45
C THR A 28 -11.10 -48.42 8.81
N GLY A 29 -11.20 -47.77 7.65
CA GLY A 29 -12.40 -47.77 6.81
C GLY A 29 -12.04 -48.13 5.38
N CYS A 30 -12.39 -49.34 4.95
CA CYS A 30 -12.44 -49.71 3.53
C CYS A 30 -13.63 -48.99 2.89
N GLY A 31 -13.40 -48.25 1.80
CA GLY A 31 -14.50 -47.70 1.00
C GLY A 31 -14.03 -46.72 -0.07
N SER A 32 -14.02 -47.21 -1.31
CA SER A 32 -14.13 -46.45 -2.56
C SER A 32 -12.97 -45.51 -2.92
N GLU A 33 -12.05 -46.06 -3.69
CA GLU A 33 -11.38 -45.48 -4.87
C GLU A 33 -12.20 -44.37 -5.57
N SER A 34 -12.08 -43.15 -5.07
CA SER A 34 -12.43 -41.93 -5.81
C SER A 34 -11.19 -41.51 -6.58
N SER A 35 -11.22 -41.72 -7.90
CA SER A 35 -10.19 -41.26 -8.82
C SER A 35 -9.99 -39.75 -8.66
N GLY A 36 -8.72 -39.35 -8.75
CA GLY A 36 -8.21 -38.06 -8.35
C GLY A 36 -8.89 -36.87 -9.01
N ASP A 37 -9.15 -35.87 -8.17
CA ASP A 37 -9.02 -34.47 -8.54
C ASP A 37 -8.05 -33.89 -7.50
N ALA A 38 -6.75 -33.99 -7.80
CA ALA A 38 -5.78 -33.20 -7.07
C ALA A 38 -6.11 -31.74 -7.39
N PRO A 39 -6.26 -30.85 -6.39
CA PRO A 39 -6.46 -29.44 -6.68
C PRO A 39 -5.29 -28.98 -7.55
N ASP A 40 -5.62 -28.58 -8.78
CA ASP A 40 -4.72 -27.93 -9.72
C ASP A 40 -3.92 -26.88 -8.92
N PRO A 41 -2.57 -26.89 -8.93
CA PRO A 41 -1.80 -25.89 -8.21
C PRO A 41 -2.25 -24.54 -8.73
N ALA A 42 -3.08 -23.87 -7.93
CA ALA A 42 -3.76 -22.64 -8.28
C ALA A 42 -2.79 -21.76 -9.05
N THR A 43 -3.08 -21.57 -10.34
CA THR A 43 -2.35 -20.64 -11.19
C THR A 43 -2.37 -19.31 -10.44
N ALA A 44 -1.25 -18.96 -9.80
CA ALA A 44 -1.12 -17.69 -9.12
C ALA A 44 -1.32 -16.64 -10.21
N ALA A 45 -2.49 -15.99 -10.20
CA ALA A 45 -2.80 -14.93 -11.14
C ALA A 45 -1.63 -13.94 -11.08
N THR A 46 -0.92 -13.81 -12.20
CA THR A 46 0.29 -12.99 -12.24
C THR A 46 -0.17 -11.54 -12.19
N THR A 47 -0.07 -10.94 -11.01
CA THR A 47 -0.47 -9.56 -10.80
C THR A 47 0.40 -8.64 -11.66
N SER A 48 -0.23 -7.81 -12.49
CA SER A 48 0.50 -6.89 -13.38
C SER A 48 1.35 -5.89 -12.59
N ALA A 49 2.60 -5.67 -13.01
CA ALA A 49 3.53 -4.77 -12.33
C ALA A 49 3.09 -3.31 -12.50
N ALA A 50 3.32 -2.47 -11.49
CA ALA A 50 3.12 -1.02 -11.61
C ALA A 50 4.20 -0.42 -12.52
N VAL A 51 3.80 0.48 -13.43
CA VAL A 51 4.70 1.14 -14.39
C VAL A 51 4.73 2.65 -14.24
N ARG A 52 3.69 3.23 -13.64
CA ARG A 52 3.58 4.67 -13.38
C ARG A 52 2.73 4.93 -12.14
N VAL A 53 3.15 5.88 -11.32
CA VAL A 53 2.40 6.41 -10.18
C VAL A 53 2.34 7.92 -10.31
N GLU A 54 1.15 8.48 -10.17
CA GLU A 54 0.89 9.91 -10.15
C GLU A 54 0.21 10.28 -8.84
N LEU A 55 0.67 11.36 -8.23
CA LEU A 55 0.01 11.98 -7.09
C LEU A 55 -0.44 13.37 -7.52
N HIS A 56 -1.75 13.58 -7.60
CA HIS A 56 -2.33 14.89 -7.82
C HIS A 56 -2.63 15.47 -6.45
N GLN A 57 -2.10 16.65 -6.16
CA GLN A 57 -2.36 17.39 -4.93
C GLN A 57 -3.07 18.69 -5.28
N THR A 58 -4.24 18.89 -4.68
CA THR A 58 -5.04 20.11 -4.87
C THR A 58 -5.48 20.73 -3.56
N GLY A 59 -5.71 22.03 -3.54
CA GLY A 59 -6.27 22.73 -2.38
C GLY A 59 -5.26 23.59 -1.63
N GLY A 60 -5.46 23.71 -0.33
CA GLY A 60 -4.83 24.71 0.51
C GLY A 60 -5.23 26.15 0.15
N ILE A 61 -4.90 27.11 1.03
CA ILE A 61 -5.26 28.53 0.91
C ILE A 61 -4.67 29.16 -0.35
N ALA A 62 -3.52 28.66 -0.80
CA ALA A 62 -2.85 29.14 -2.01
C ALA A 62 -3.46 28.57 -3.32
N GLY A 63 -4.38 27.60 -3.24
CA GLY A 63 -4.96 26.95 -4.41
C GLY A 63 -3.92 26.16 -5.22
N VAL A 64 -3.15 25.30 -4.54
CA VAL A 64 -2.13 24.46 -5.19
C VAL A 64 -2.79 23.49 -6.17
N HIS A 65 -2.13 23.23 -7.30
CA HIS A 65 -2.44 22.15 -8.23
C HIS A 65 -1.14 21.53 -8.74
N ASP A 66 -0.62 20.57 -7.96
CA ASP A 66 0.62 19.87 -8.26
C ASP A 66 0.34 18.45 -8.75
N ILE A 67 1.15 17.98 -9.69
CA ILE A 67 1.22 16.56 -10.07
C ILE A 67 2.65 16.08 -9.83
N TYR A 68 2.81 15.01 -9.07
CA TYR A 68 4.09 14.34 -8.85
C TYR A 68 4.06 12.99 -9.58
N THR A 69 4.94 12.80 -10.57
CA THR A 69 4.97 11.60 -11.39
C THR A 69 6.21 10.76 -11.12
N VAL A 70 6.02 9.45 -10.92
CA VAL A 70 7.07 8.45 -10.85
C VAL A 70 6.81 7.39 -11.91
N ASP A 71 7.74 7.20 -12.83
CA ASP A 71 7.63 6.22 -13.92
C ASP A 71 8.90 5.36 -14.02
N SER A 72 8.95 4.52 -15.06
CA SER A 72 10.06 3.61 -15.30
C SER A 72 11.39 4.29 -15.63
N ALA A 73 11.38 5.57 -16.04
CA ALA A 73 12.55 6.34 -16.42
C ALA A 73 13.20 7.08 -15.23
N LEU A 74 12.49 7.27 -14.13
CA LEU A 74 13.02 7.94 -12.94
C LEU A 74 14.20 7.17 -12.31
N ALA A 75 15.35 7.83 -12.23
CA ALA A 75 16.58 7.30 -11.62
C ALA A 75 16.67 7.57 -10.09
N ASP A 76 15.66 7.15 -9.32
CA ASP A 76 15.70 7.12 -7.84
C ASP A 76 15.73 5.67 -7.32
N GLN A 77 16.61 5.39 -6.37
CA GLN A 77 16.80 4.04 -5.80
C GLN A 77 15.54 3.53 -5.07
N ARG A 78 14.68 4.42 -4.58
CA ARG A 78 13.43 4.11 -3.88
C ARG A 78 12.25 3.87 -4.83
N ARG A 79 12.42 4.07 -6.14
CA ARG A 79 11.37 3.78 -7.13
C ARG A 79 10.86 2.34 -7.04
N GLY A 80 11.78 1.37 -6.88
CA GLY A 80 11.41 -0.04 -6.71
C GLY A 80 10.51 -0.24 -5.48
N GLN A 81 10.87 0.38 -4.35
CA GLN A 81 10.05 0.36 -3.13
C GLN A 81 8.65 0.94 -3.37
N LEU A 82 8.52 2.06 -4.10
CA LEU A 82 7.21 2.62 -4.43
C LEU A 82 6.38 1.64 -5.26
N PHE A 83 6.97 1.06 -6.31
CA PHE A 83 6.28 0.11 -7.19
C PHE A 83 5.89 -1.19 -6.48
N ASP A 84 6.71 -1.66 -5.53
CA ASP A 84 6.37 -2.80 -4.68
C ASP A 84 5.17 -2.50 -3.77
N LEU A 85 5.13 -1.29 -3.17
CA LEU A 85 4.01 -0.87 -2.32
C LEU A 85 2.70 -0.82 -3.11
N VAL A 86 2.68 -0.14 -4.26
CA VAL A 86 1.45 -0.01 -5.07
C VAL A 86 1.10 -1.27 -5.85
N GLY A 87 2.08 -2.15 -6.11
CA GLY A 87 1.87 -3.46 -6.72
C GLY A 87 1.31 -4.51 -5.75
N SER A 88 1.39 -4.25 -4.44
CA SER A 88 0.93 -5.18 -3.41
C SER A 88 -0.58 -5.43 -3.46
N GLN A 89 -1.01 -6.62 -3.03
CA GLN A 89 -2.42 -6.94 -2.88
C GLN A 89 -3.13 -5.99 -1.90
N GLN A 90 -2.42 -5.54 -0.87
CA GLN A 90 -2.93 -4.62 0.15
C GLN A 90 -3.32 -3.26 -0.45
N PHE A 91 -2.49 -2.71 -1.35
CA PHE A 91 -2.81 -1.47 -2.05
C PHE A 91 -3.95 -1.69 -3.05
N ARG A 92 -3.89 -2.79 -3.81
CA ARG A 92 -4.93 -3.14 -4.79
C ARG A 92 -6.32 -3.34 -4.17
N SER A 93 -6.37 -3.79 -2.93
CA SER A 93 -7.61 -3.98 -2.17
C SER A 93 -8.13 -2.74 -1.45
N LEU A 94 -7.43 -1.61 -1.52
CA LEU A 94 -7.93 -0.36 -0.94
C LEU A 94 -9.25 0.04 -1.59
N ASP A 95 -10.09 0.73 -0.83
CA ASP A 95 -11.24 1.45 -1.37
C ASP A 95 -10.76 2.57 -2.28
N ASP A 96 -11.64 3.03 -3.16
CA ASP A 96 -11.30 4.11 -4.11
C ASP A 96 -11.25 5.50 -3.42
N SER A 97 -11.69 5.61 -2.16
CA SER A 97 -11.80 6.89 -1.46
C SER A 97 -11.74 6.77 0.06
N TYR A 98 -10.94 7.64 0.68
CA TYR A 98 -10.81 7.84 2.12
C TYR A 98 -10.88 9.34 2.41
N LEU A 99 -12.09 9.88 2.57
CA LEU A 99 -12.29 11.30 2.82
C LEU A 99 -12.72 11.55 4.28
N GLY A 100 -12.16 12.59 4.88
CA GLY A 100 -12.59 13.12 6.16
C GLY A 100 -13.80 14.05 6.02
N PRO A 101 -14.36 14.53 7.14
CA PRO A 101 -15.32 15.63 7.09
C PRO A 101 -14.64 16.91 6.57
N ASP A 102 -15.35 17.72 5.77
CA ASP A 102 -14.91 19.01 5.21
C ASP A 102 -14.82 20.13 6.29
N GLU A 103 -14.35 19.78 7.49
CA GLU A 103 -14.18 20.71 8.61
C GLU A 103 -12.73 21.19 8.76
N CYS A 104 -11.84 20.68 7.92
CA CYS A 104 -10.43 21.05 7.95
C CYS A 104 -10.16 22.31 7.15
N LEU A 105 -9.94 23.40 7.88
CA LEU A 105 -9.39 24.62 7.31
C LEU A 105 -8.05 24.32 6.63
N ASP A 106 -7.86 24.84 5.42
CA ASP A 106 -6.61 24.69 4.65
C ASP A 106 -6.27 23.24 4.26
N GLN A 107 -7.28 22.40 3.97
CA GLN A 107 -7.04 21.01 3.56
C GLN A 107 -6.50 20.88 2.14
N PHE A 108 -5.61 19.91 1.94
CA PHE A 108 -5.32 19.38 0.61
C PHE A 108 -6.09 18.09 0.35
N TYR A 109 -6.49 17.93 -0.90
CA TYR A 109 -7.03 16.70 -1.47
C TYR A 109 -5.95 16.05 -2.34
N TYR A 110 -5.94 14.73 -2.33
CA TYR A 110 -4.95 13.91 -3.00
C TYR A 110 -5.63 12.81 -3.80
N GLU A 111 -5.16 12.63 -5.02
CA GLU A 111 -5.55 11.52 -5.89
C GLU A 111 -4.28 10.74 -6.24
N VAL A 112 -4.24 9.46 -5.87
CA VAL A 112 -3.15 8.54 -6.23
C VAL A 112 -3.61 7.69 -7.40
N VAL A 113 -2.99 7.90 -8.57
CA VAL A 113 -3.27 7.14 -9.79
C VAL A 113 -2.10 6.20 -10.08
N VAL A 114 -2.37 4.90 -10.14
CA VAL A 114 -1.39 3.86 -10.46
C VAL A 114 -1.76 3.23 -11.78
N THR A 115 -0.85 3.28 -12.76
CA THR A 115 -0.99 2.55 -14.03
C THR A 115 -0.14 1.28 -13.96
N TYR A 116 -0.73 0.14 -14.30
CA TYR A 116 -0.06 -1.16 -14.36
C TYR A 116 0.33 -1.52 -15.80
N ALA A 117 1.21 -2.51 -15.96
CA ALA A 117 1.75 -2.94 -17.24
C ALA A 117 0.70 -3.51 -18.22
N ASP A 118 -0.48 -3.86 -17.73
CA ASP A 118 -1.64 -4.30 -18.51
C ASP A 118 -2.55 -3.13 -18.92
N ASN A 119 -2.14 -1.89 -18.65
CA ASN A 119 -2.88 -0.64 -18.82
C ASN A 119 -4.11 -0.48 -17.91
N THR A 120 -4.29 -1.36 -16.91
CA THR A 120 -5.29 -1.12 -15.87
C THR A 120 -4.81 -0.01 -14.93
N THR A 121 -5.78 0.67 -14.32
CA THR A 121 -5.50 1.78 -13.38
C THR A 121 -6.18 1.53 -12.04
N LYS A 122 -5.48 1.85 -10.95
CA LYS A 122 -6.07 1.99 -9.62
C LYS A 122 -6.02 3.46 -9.23
N ASN A 123 -7.15 3.98 -8.78
CA ASN A 123 -7.27 5.33 -8.25
C ASN A 123 -7.69 5.26 -6.78
N VAL A 124 -7.03 6.04 -5.92
CA VAL A 124 -7.41 6.18 -4.52
C VAL A 124 -7.37 7.66 -4.14
N ASN A 125 -8.52 8.18 -3.72
CA ASN A 125 -8.67 9.54 -3.22
C ASN A 125 -8.49 9.61 -1.71
N THR A 126 -7.87 10.67 -1.21
CA THR A 126 -7.76 10.95 0.21
C THR A 126 -7.53 12.43 0.49
N ASP A 127 -7.71 12.86 1.73
CA ASP A 127 -7.39 14.20 2.19
C ASP A 127 -6.55 14.16 3.47
N ASP A 128 -6.07 15.32 3.91
CA ASP A 128 -5.23 15.43 5.12
C ASP A 128 -5.95 15.08 6.44
N CYS A 129 -7.28 15.03 6.45
CA CYS A 129 -8.09 14.83 7.65
C CYS A 129 -8.80 13.47 7.71
N SER A 130 -8.67 12.69 6.66
CA SER A 130 -9.17 11.33 6.57
C SER A 130 -8.45 10.39 7.52
N GLN A 131 -9.13 9.29 7.86
CA GLN A 131 -8.53 8.15 8.57
C GLN A 131 -8.06 7.09 7.55
N ALA A 132 -7.27 7.52 6.55
CA ALA A 132 -6.76 6.63 5.51
C ALA A 132 -5.76 5.59 6.07
N PRO A 133 -5.66 4.40 5.46
CA PRO A 133 -4.65 3.42 5.83
C PRO A 133 -3.23 3.96 5.70
N GLN A 134 -2.34 3.59 6.63
CA GLN A 134 -0.94 4.03 6.64
C GLN A 134 -0.21 3.77 5.30
N LEU A 135 -0.55 2.68 4.62
CA LEU A 135 -0.02 2.36 3.29
C LEU A 135 -0.25 3.48 2.28
N LEU A 136 -1.42 4.11 2.27
CA LEU A 136 -1.74 5.22 1.35
C LEU A 136 -0.93 6.47 1.72
N THR A 137 -0.76 6.75 3.00
CA THR A 137 0.09 7.83 3.51
C THR A 137 1.54 7.64 3.08
N ASP A 138 2.07 6.42 3.17
CA ASP A 138 3.45 6.10 2.78
C ASP A 138 3.64 6.25 1.26
N VAL A 139 2.67 5.79 0.46
CA VAL A 139 2.67 5.96 -1.01
C VAL A 139 2.65 7.44 -1.39
N ARG A 140 1.78 8.25 -0.79
CA ARG A 140 1.72 9.71 -1.01
C ARG A 140 3.05 10.38 -0.68
N ALA A 141 3.56 10.13 0.53
CA ALA A 141 4.81 10.73 1.00
C ALA A 141 5.99 10.37 0.10
N LEU A 142 6.11 9.09 -0.27
CA LEU A 142 7.22 8.63 -1.11
C LEU A 142 7.10 9.17 -2.54
N THR A 143 5.90 9.20 -3.12
CA THR A 143 5.66 9.76 -4.46
C THR A 143 6.01 11.24 -4.49
N LYS A 144 5.60 12.01 -3.48
CA LYS A 144 5.95 13.44 -3.37
C LYS A 144 7.45 13.68 -3.20
N GLN A 145 8.17 12.77 -2.53
CA GLN A 145 9.61 12.89 -2.30
C GLN A 145 10.48 12.58 -3.51
N ILE A 146 10.04 11.67 -4.39
CA ILE A 146 10.86 11.18 -5.51
C ILE A 146 10.30 11.58 -6.87
N GLY A 147 9.02 11.92 -6.93
CA GLY A 147 8.33 12.26 -8.15
C GLY A 147 8.82 13.57 -8.77
N VAL A 148 8.80 13.61 -10.10
CA VAL A 148 9.01 14.84 -10.84
C VAL A 148 7.75 15.69 -10.69
N GLN A 149 7.88 16.86 -10.06
CA GLN A 149 6.77 17.78 -9.84
C GLN A 149 6.50 18.60 -11.11
N THR A 150 5.25 18.61 -11.54
CA THR A 150 4.72 19.53 -12.56
C THR A 150 3.65 20.40 -11.91
N ASN A 151 3.77 21.73 -12.06
CA ASN A 151 2.77 22.68 -11.61
C ASN A 151 1.81 22.97 -12.77
N HIS A 152 0.51 22.79 -12.57
CA HIS A 152 -0.48 23.42 -13.44
C HIS A 152 -0.87 24.77 -12.84
N ARG A 153 -0.52 25.85 -13.52
CA ARG A 153 -1.01 27.21 -13.23
C ARG A 153 -2.24 27.51 -14.05
#